data_AF-A0A076HB25-F1
#
_entry.id   AF-A0A076HB25-F1
#
_cell.length_a   1.000
_cell.length_b   1.000
_cell.length_c   1.000
_cell.angle_alpha   90.00
_cell.angle_beta   90.00
_cell.angle_gamma   90.00
#
_symmetry.space_group_name_H-M   'P 1'
#
loop_
_entity.id
_entity.type
_entity.pdbx_description
1 polymer ?
#
loop_
_entity_poly.entity_id
_entity_poly.type
_entity_poly.pdbx_seq_one_letter_code
_entity_poly.pdbx_strand_id
1 'polypeptide(L)'
;MHAVNGSRFTVAVSLLLGPLITAPVSASTMATLRPQALQCLQAGQDAACRSALLVAETLQRRAAARNAFPCQTLLLGLQADLIMQQLGEGRGDQAVADVGATSRGCAGL
;
A
#
# COMPACT_ATOMS: atom_id res chain seq x y z
N MET A 1 -17.78 38.91 -58.39
CA MET A 1 -18.46 39.75 -57.39
C MET A 1 -18.93 38.83 -56.27
N HIS A 2 -18.24 38.74 -55.13
CA HIS A 2 -18.84 38.28 -53.86
C HIS A 2 -18.02 38.87 -52.71
N ALA A 3 -18.69 39.68 -51.90
CA ALA A 3 -18.13 40.41 -50.77
C ALA A 3 -17.82 39.46 -49.61
N VAL A 4 -16.62 39.56 -49.04
CA VAL A 4 -16.28 38.85 -47.79
C VAL A 4 -16.73 39.72 -46.62
N ASN A 5 -17.80 39.27 -45.97
CA ASN A 5 -18.46 39.91 -44.84
C ASN A 5 -17.60 39.75 -43.57
N GLY A 6 -17.13 40.88 -43.02
CA GLY A 6 -16.31 40.91 -41.81
C GLY A 6 -17.12 40.63 -40.55
N SER A 7 -17.06 39.40 -40.06
CA SER A 7 -17.60 39.04 -38.75
C SER A 7 -16.55 39.28 -37.66
N ARG A 8 -16.83 40.23 -36.77
CA ARG A 8 -16.04 40.47 -35.55
C ARG A 8 -16.36 39.33 -34.57
N PHE A 9 -15.38 38.46 -34.30
CA PHE A 9 -15.51 37.41 -33.29
C PHE A 9 -15.12 37.97 -31.92
N THR A 10 -16.10 38.06 -31.01
CA THR A 10 -15.87 38.37 -29.60
C THR A 10 -15.48 37.08 -28.88
N VAL A 11 -14.25 37.00 -28.38
CA VAL A 11 -13.78 35.83 -27.61
C VAL A 11 -14.20 36.00 -26.16
N ALA A 12 -15.23 35.28 -25.73
CA ALA A 12 -15.59 35.16 -24.32
C ALA A 12 -14.79 34.00 -23.70
N VAL A 13 -13.81 34.32 -22.86
CA VAL A 13 -13.04 33.33 -22.10
C VAL A 13 -13.80 33.03 -20.80
N SER A 14 -14.53 31.92 -20.78
CA SER A 14 -15.18 31.42 -19.57
C SER A 14 -14.18 30.60 -18.75
N LEU A 15 -13.70 31.14 -17.62
CA LEU A 15 -12.97 30.34 -16.62
C LEU A 15 -13.97 29.44 -15.88
N LEU A 16 -14.02 28.18 -16.26
CA LEU A 16 -14.69 27.14 -15.49
C LEU A 16 -13.78 26.75 -14.32
N LEU A 17 -14.07 27.26 -13.10
CA LEU A 17 -13.50 26.70 -11.88
C LEU A 17 -14.10 25.29 -11.67
N GLY A 18 -13.41 24.28 -12.19
CA GLY A 18 -13.74 22.88 -11.93
C GLY A 18 -13.51 22.52 -10.46
N PRO A 19 -14.28 21.57 -9.90
CA PRO A 19 -14.09 21.12 -8.53
C PRO A 19 -12.69 20.52 -8.37
N LEU A 20 -12.00 20.95 -7.32
CA LEU A 20 -10.73 20.37 -6.87
C LEU A 20 -10.93 18.87 -6.67
N ILE A 21 -10.35 18.08 -7.56
CA ILE A 21 -10.32 16.62 -7.45
C ILE A 21 -9.48 16.31 -6.21
N THR A 22 -10.13 15.92 -5.13
CA THR A 22 -9.47 15.42 -3.93
C THR A 22 -8.71 14.15 -4.32
N ALA A 23 -7.38 14.22 -4.33
CA ALA A 23 -6.54 13.07 -4.61
C ALA A 23 -6.86 11.92 -3.63
N PRO A 24 -6.84 10.65 -4.06
CA PRO A 24 -7.04 9.54 -3.15
C PRO A 24 -5.93 9.54 -2.10
N VAL A 25 -6.31 9.58 -0.83
CA VAL A 25 -5.40 9.29 0.28
C VAL A 25 -4.85 7.89 0.05
N SER A 26 -3.58 7.80 -0.33
CA SER A 26 -2.88 6.51 -0.41
C SER A 26 -2.79 5.97 1.01
N ALA A 27 -3.61 4.98 1.34
CA ALA A 27 -3.40 4.20 2.54
C ALA A 27 -1.97 3.66 2.49
N SER A 28 -1.17 3.95 3.51
CA SER A 28 0.21 3.47 3.61
C SER A 28 0.18 1.95 3.40
N THR A 29 1.10 1.39 2.61
CA THR A 29 1.11 -0.05 2.34
C THR A 29 1.18 -0.87 3.64
N MET A 30 1.73 -0.29 4.71
CA MET A 30 1.69 -0.81 6.09
C MET A 30 0.28 -0.89 6.70
N ALA A 31 -0.60 0.07 6.43
CA ALA A 31 -1.98 0.09 6.91
C ALA A 31 -2.79 -1.09 6.34
N THR A 32 -2.43 -1.54 5.13
CA THR A 32 -3.00 -2.73 4.49
C THR A 32 -2.37 -4.02 5.03
N LEU A 33 -1.05 -4.04 5.24
CA LEU A 33 -0.32 -5.24 5.69
C LEU A 33 -0.81 -5.74 7.06
N ARG A 34 -0.91 -4.84 8.05
CA ARG A 34 -1.20 -5.22 9.44
C ARG A 34 -2.49 -6.03 9.61
N PRO A 35 -3.67 -5.60 9.15
CA PRO A 35 -4.91 -6.38 9.34
C PRO A 35 -4.86 -7.73 8.62
N GLN A 36 -4.23 -7.81 7.45
CA GLN A 36 -4.12 -9.08 6.72
C GLN A 36 -3.16 -10.06 7.38
N ALA A 37 -2.03 -9.57 7.91
CA ALA A 37 -1.10 -10.39 8.68
C ALA A 37 -1.77 -10.94 9.95
N LEU A 38 -2.54 -10.12 10.69
CA LEU A 38 -3.28 -10.58 11.87
C LEU A 38 -4.34 -11.63 11.52
N GLN A 39 -5.10 -11.42 10.44
CA GLN A 39 -6.08 -12.41 9.97
C GLN A 39 -5.42 -13.73 9.56
N CYS A 40 -4.26 -13.68 8.91
CA CYS A 40 -3.48 -14.87 8.60
C CYS A 40 -3.06 -15.60 9.88
N LEU A 41 -2.35 -14.91 10.78
CA LEU A 41 -1.72 -15.50 11.95
C LEU A 41 -2.71 -15.99 13.01
N GLN A 42 -3.88 -15.36 13.12
CA GLN A 42 -4.89 -15.73 14.12
C GLN A 42 -5.91 -16.73 13.58
N ALA A 43 -6.36 -16.57 12.34
CA ALA A 43 -7.46 -17.35 11.77
C ALA A 43 -7.01 -18.34 10.70
N GLY A 44 -5.74 -18.35 10.31
CA GLY A 44 -5.21 -19.25 9.27
C GLY A 44 -5.86 -19.06 7.90
N GLN A 45 -6.41 -17.87 7.62
CA GLN A 45 -7.14 -17.64 6.37
C GLN A 45 -6.17 -17.54 5.18
N ASP A 46 -6.17 -18.55 4.32
CA ASP A 46 -5.27 -18.64 3.16
C ASP A 46 -5.23 -17.39 2.28
N ALA A 47 -6.41 -16.81 2.02
CA ALA A 47 -6.52 -15.59 1.22
C ALA A 47 -5.85 -14.40 1.92
N ALA A 48 -6.00 -14.28 3.25
CA ALA A 48 -5.35 -13.24 4.03
C ALA A 48 -3.83 -13.45 4.09
N CYS A 49 -3.36 -14.67 4.28
CA CYS A 49 -1.93 -15.02 4.27
C CYS A 49 -1.27 -14.68 2.92
N ARG A 50 -1.89 -15.09 1.81
CA ARG A 50 -1.38 -14.80 0.46
C ARG A 50 -1.33 -13.31 0.19
N SER A 51 -2.38 -12.58 0.56
CA SER A 51 -2.41 -11.13 0.39
C SER A 51 -1.37 -10.43 1.27
N ALA A 52 -1.23 -10.84 2.53
CA ALA A 52 -0.22 -10.31 3.44
C ALA A 52 1.21 -10.54 2.91
N LEU A 53 1.50 -11.71 2.35
CA LEU A 53 2.79 -12.01 1.72
C LEU A 53 3.10 -11.07 0.56
N LEU A 54 2.15 -10.86 -0.36
CA LEU A 54 2.34 -9.97 -1.51
C LEU A 54 2.58 -8.50 -1.08
N VAL A 55 1.86 -8.05 -0.07
CA VAL A 55 2.01 -6.69 0.48
C VAL A 55 3.34 -6.56 1.22
N ALA A 56 3.74 -7.56 2.01
CA ALA A 56 5.01 -7.59 2.73
C ALA A 56 6.21 -7.59 1.78
N GLU A 57 6.18 -8.40 0.72
CA GLU A 57 7.20 -8.41 -0.34
C GLU A 57 7.33 -7.05 -1.03
N THR A 58 6.20 -6.40 -1.33
CA THR A 58 6.20 -5.07 -1.93
C THR A 58 6.86 -4.03 -1.01
N LEU A 59 6.53 -4.05 0.28
CA LEU A 59 7.17 -3.21 1.28
C LEU A 59 8.65 -3.54 1.44
N GLN A 60 9.03 -4.81 1.38
CA GLN A 60 10.39 -5.30 1.56
C GLN A 60 11.29 -4.82 0.42
N ARG A 61 10.78 -4.84 -0.82
CA ARG A 61 11.47 -4.27 -1.98
C ARG A 61 11.60 -2.75 -1.88
N ARG A 62 10.55 -2.05 -1.39
CA ARG A 62 10.63 -0.59 -1.15
C ARG A 62 11.64 -0.25 -0.06
N ALA A 63 11.69 -1.02 1.02
CA ALA A 63 12.65 -0.86 2.11
C ALA A 63 14.07 -1.04 1.59
N ALA A 64 14.32 -2.09 0.80
CA ALA A 64 15.60 -2.32 0.13
C ALA A 64 16.01 -1.15 -0.77
N ALA A 65 15.10 -0.66 -1.63
CA ALA A 65 15.37 0.47 -2.52
C ALA A 65 15.69 1.78 -1.78
N ARG A 66 15.24 1.91 -0.52
CA ARG A 66 15.51 3.06 0.35
C ARG A 66 16.63 2.82 1.37
N ASN A 67 17.34 1.70 1.28
CA ASN A 67 18.34 1.26 2.26
C ASN A 67 17.80 1.19 3.70
N ALA A 68 16.49 0.99 3.87
CA ALA A 68 15.83 0.83 5.16
C ALA A 68 15.98 -0.63 5.64
N PHE A 69 17.22 -1.09 5.77
CA PHE A 69 17.54 -2.49 6.07
C PHE A 69 16.88 -3.04 7.34
N PRO A 70 16.77 -2.28 8.45
CA PRO A 70 16.03 -2.78 9.63
C PRO A 70 14.57 -3.13 9.33
N CYS A 71 13.85 -2.29 8.58
CA CYS A 71 12.49 -2.60 8.13
C CYS A 71 12.47 -3.79 7.17
N GLN A 72 13.44 -3.87 6.25
CA GLN A 72 13.56 -4.99 5.31
C GLN A 72 13.68 -6.32 6.07
N THR A 73 14.54 -6.41 7.07
CA THR A 73 14.73 -7.63 7.86
C THR A 73 13.48 -8.02 8.66
N LEU A 74 12.78 -7.04 9.25
CA LEU A 74 11.50 -7.30 9.93
C LEU A 74 10.44 -7.85 8.97
N LEU A 75 10.35 -7.29 7.75
CA LEU A 75 9.42 -7.79 6.73
C LEU A 75 9.77 -9.20 6.25
N LEU A 76 11.06 -9.55 6.15
CA LEU A 76 11.49 -10.92 5.83
C LEU A 76 11.09 -11.90 6.94
N GLY A 77 11.29 -11.53 8.21
CA GLY A 77 10.84 -12.33 9.35
C GLY A 77 9.33 -12.55 9.35
N LEU A 78 8.56 -11.47 9.14
CA LEU A 78 7.10 -11.55 9.06
C LEU A 78 6.64 -12.43 7.88
N GLN A 79 7.29 -12.36 6.71
CA GLN A 79 6.98 -13.24 5.59
C GLN A 79 7.19 -14.72 5.95
N ALA A 80 8.28 -15.04 6.66
CA ALA A 80 8.52 -16.39 7.14
C ALA A 80 7.42 -16.84 8.11
N ASP A 81 7.00 -15.98 9.05
CA ASP A 81 5.90 -16.29 9.98
C ASP A 81 4.58 -16.59 9.26
N LEU A 82 4.25 -15.80 8.24
CA LEU A 82 3.04 -16.01 7.42
C LEU A 82 3.09 -17.33 6.65
N ILE A 83 4.25 -17.68 6.09
CA ILE A 83 4.45 -18.97 5.40
C ILE A 83 4.31 -20.12 6.39
N MET A 84 4.97 -20.03 7.55
CA MET A 84 4.90 -21.07 8.57
C MET A 84 3.48 -21.27 9.09
N GLN A 85 2.70 -20.18 9.24
CA GLN A 85 1.28 -20.29 9.55
C GLN A 85 0.48 -21.06 8.48
N GLN A 86 0.74 -20.81 7.18
CA GLN A 86 0.08 -21.55 6.10
C GLN A 86 0.46 -23.04 6.08
N LEU A 87 1.65 -23.37 6.57
CA LEU A 87 2.12 -24.76 6.68
C LEU A 87 1.61 -25.47 7.94
N GLY A 88 0.84 -24.79 8.81
CA GLY A 88 0.37 -25.34 10.08
C GLY A 88 1.43 -25.34 11.20
N GLU A 89 2.57 -24.68 10.97
CA GLU A 89 3.74 -24.63 11.85
C GLU A 89 3.95 -23.21 12.43
N GLY A 90 2.84 -22.48 12.60
CA GLY A 90 2.86 -21.09 13.06
C GLY A 90 3.43 -20.92 14.47
N ARG A 91 4.08 -19.78 14.72
CA ARG A 91 4.65 -19.41 16.02
C ARG A 91 3.64 -18.80 17.01
N GLY A 92 2.34 -18.82 16.67
CA GLY A 92 1.26 -18.32 17.51
C GLY A 92 1.43 -16.86 17.91
N ASP A 93 1.28 -16.58 19.21
CA ASP A 93 1.30 -15.22 19.78
C ASP A 93 2.58 -14.44 19.47
N GLN A 94 3.71 -15.14 19.32
CA GLN A 94 4.97 -14.50 18.99
C GLN A 94 4.93 -13.88 17.58
N ALA A 95 4.38 -14.58 16.59
CA ALA A 95 4.22 -14.04 15.24
C ALA A 95 3.27 -12.82 15.23
N VAL A 96 2.23 -12.85 16.07
CA VAL A 96 1.31 -11.71 16.24
C VAL A 96 2.04 -10.49 16.84
N ALA A 97 2.93 -10.71 17.81
CA ALA A 97 3.76 -9.64 18.37
C ALA A 97 4.74 -9.05 17.33
N ASP A 98 5.30 -9.90 16.48
CA ASP A 98 6.25 -9.53 15.42
C ASP A 98 5.60 -8.65 14.33
N VAL A 99 4.27 -8.74 14.11
CA VAL A 99 3.50 -7.78 13.29
C VAL A 99 3.60 -6.35 13.86
N GLY A 100 3.50 -6.22 15.18
CA GLY A 100 3.61 -4.94 15.87
C GLY A 100 5.03 -4.36 15.78
N ALA A 101 6.05 -5.21 15.93
CA ALA A 101 7.45 -4.81 15.75
C ALA A 101 7.72 -4.33 14.32
N THR A 102 7.26 -5.09 13.32
CA THR A 102 7.35 -4.72 11.90
C THR A 102 6.67 -3.39 11.62
N SER A 103 5.46 -3.18 12.16
CA SER A 103 4.71 -1.94 11.95
C SER A 103 5.44 -0.70 12.49
N ARG A 104 6.11 -0.82 13.65
CA ARG A 104 6.92 0.28 14.21
C ARG A 104 8.23 0.46 13.44
N GLY A 105 8.91 -0.63 13.11
CA GLY A 105 10.20 -0.61 12.41
C GLY A 105 10.12 -0.14 10.96
N CYS A 106 8.94 -0.22 10.35
CA CYS A 106 8.67 0.24 8.99
C CYS A 106 7.88 1.56 8.92
N ALA A 107 7.76 2.29 10.03
CA ALA A 107 7.10 3.59 10.03
C ALA A 107 7.81 4.57 9.07
N GLY A 108 7.06 5.22 8.18
CA GLY A 108 7.59 6.17 7.20
C GLY A 108 7.88 5.60 5.80
N LEU A 109 7.50 4.34 5.54
CA LEU A 109 7.54 3.65 4.23
C LEU A 109 6.15 3.47 3.59
#